data_AF-A0AAD2H1W2-F1
#
_entry.id   AF-A0AAD2H1W2-F1
#
_cell.length_a   1.000
_cell.length_b   1.000
_cell.length_c   1.000
_cell.angle_alpha   90.00
_cell.angle_beta   90.00
_cell.angle_gamma   90.00
#
_symmetry.space_group_name_H-M   'P 1'
#
loop_
_entity.id
_entity.type
_entity.pdbx_description
1 polymer ?
#
loop_
_entity_poly.entity_id
_entity_poly.type
_entity_poly.pdbx_seq_one_letter_code
_entity_poly.pdbx_strand_id
1 'polypeptide(L)'
;MMVADPVALNHLLRNDHVHLAPMMLGLARSLLGRGNAMALRDALHRKLRAALNLGFAPAVVKGYLATFESVARGCTTQITKALDSEDGQEGSVVNIAEPLSTATLSAISQGSRA
;
A
#
# COMPACT_ATOMS: atom_id res chain seq x y z
N MET A 1 2.79 1.17 -26.06
CA MET A 1 3.14 -0.24 -26.29
C MET A 1 2.83 -1.00 -25.02
N MET A 2 2.05 -2.09 -25.11
CA MET A 2 1.76 -2.97 -23.98
C MET A 2 2.65 -4.21 -24.13
N VAL A 3 3.35 -4.59 -23.07
CA VAL A 3 4.21 -5.79 -23.05
C VAL A 3 3.57 -6.80 -22.12
N ALA A 4 3.15 -7.93 -22.68
CA ALA A 4 2.49 -9.01 -21.95
C ALA A 4 3.36 -10.26 -21.78
N ASP A 5 4.47 -10.36 -22.53
CA ASP A 5 5.43 -11.47 -22.39
C ASP A 5 6.25 -11.30 -21.10
N PRO A 6 6.23 -12.30 -20.18
CA PRO A 6 7.00 -12.25 -18.94
C PRO A 6 8.50 -12.10 -19.13
N VAL A 7 9.06 -12.66 -20.21
CA VAL A 7 10.51 -12.57 -20.49
C VAL A 7 10.88 -11.15 -20.91
N ALA A 8 10.13 -10.57 -21.84
CA ALA A 8 10.27 -9.17 -22.23
C ALA A 8 10.01 -8.21 -21.06
N LEU A 9 9.03 -8.52 -20.19
CA LEU A 9 8.76 -7.72 -18.99
C LEU A 9 9.94 -7.75 -18.02
N ASN A 10 10.50 -8.92 -17.73
CA ASN A 10 11.68 -9.04 -16.87
C ASN A 10 12.90 -8.32 -17.47
N HIS A 11 13.09 -8.39 -18.79
CA HIS A 11 14.13 -7.63 -19.48
C HIS A 11 13.93 -6.11 -19.32
N LEU A 12 12.70 -5.61 -19.46
CA LEU A 12 12.40 -4.19 -19.25
C LEU A 12 12.57 -3.74 -17.80
N LEU A 13 12.16 -4.56 -16.82
CA LEU A 13 12.24 -4.21 -15.41
C LEU A 13 13.67 -4.26 -14.84
N ARG A 14 14.55 -5.07 -15.42
CA ARG A 14 15.95 -5.20 -14.98
C ARG A 14 16.89 -4.17 -15.60
N ASN A 15 16.53 -3.62 -16.75
CA ASN A 15 17.41 -2.72 -17.49
C ASN A 15 17.11 -1.25 -17.16
N ASP A 16 18.18 -0.48 -16.94
CA ASP A 16 18.10 0.95 -16.59
C ASP A 16 17.62 1.85 -17.74
N HIS A 17 17.27 1.29 -18.91
CA HIS A 17 16.85 2.06 -20.09
C HIS A 17 15.39 2.53 -20.06
N VAL A 18 14.56 2.03 -19.13
CA VAL A 18 13.12 2.36 -19.07
C VAL A 18 12.82 3.63 -18.27
N HIS A 19 12.90 4.79 -18.91
CA HIS A 19 12.55 6.05 -18.26
C HIS A 19 11.03 6.14 -17.99
N LEU A 20 10.66 6.56 -16.77
CA LEU A 20 9.28 6.90 -16.48
C LEU A 20 8.83 8.05 -17.37
N ALA A 21 7.59 7.99 -17.86
CA ALA A 21 7.01 9.06 -18.65
C ALA A 21 7.00 10.38 -17.84
N PRO A 22 7.32 11.54 -18.45
CA PRO A 22 7.33 12.85 -17.76
C PRO A 22 6.01 13.19 -17.04
N MET A 23 4.89 12.72 -17.55
CA MET A 23 3.57 12.88 -16.93
C MET A 23 3.47 12.20 -15.55
N MET A 24 4.01 11.00 -15.43
CA MET A 24 4.03 10.26 -14.16
C MET A 24 4.92 10.95 -13.12
N LEU A 25 6.00 11.60 -13.57
CA LEU A 25 6.84 12.45 -12.72
C LEU A 25 6.04 13.68 -12.23
N GLY A 26 5.31 14.34 -13.13
CA GLY A 26 4.45 15.47 -12.75
C GLY A 26 3.43 15.12 -11.67
N LEU A 27 2.74 13.99 -11.84
CA LEU A 27 1.77 13.48 -10.86
C LEU A 27 2.41 13.13 -9.52
N ALA A 28 3.51 12.39 -9.54
CA ALA A 28 4.23 12.01 -8.32
C ALA A 28 4.68 13.25 -7.52
N ARG A 29 5.19 14.28 -8.20
CA ARG A 29 5.58 15.55 -7.57
C ARG A 29 4.40 16.27 -6.92
N SER A 30 3.24 16.24 -7.55
CA SER A 30 2.02 16.88 -7.04
C SER A 30 1.48 16.21 -5.79
N LEU A 31 1.55 14.87 -5.72
CA LEU A 31 0.94 14.09 -4.63
C LEU A 31 1.87 13.91 -3.43
N LEU A 32 3.18 13.76 -3.66
CA LEU A 32 4.15 13.34 -2.64
C LEU A 32 5.15 14.44 -2.25
N GLY A 33 5.04 15.63 -2.84
CA GLY A 33 5.87 16.79 -2.53
C GLY A 33 7.31 16.72 -3.06
N ARG A 34 8.13 17.72 -2.70
CA ARG A 34 9.55 17.80 -3.09
C ARG A 34 10.38 16.94 -2.13
N GLY A 35 11.11 15.94 -2.66
CA GLY A 35 12.12 15.18 -1.91
C GLY A 35 11.95 13.66 -1.96
N ASN A 36 10.73 13.15 -1.74
CA ASN A 36 10.49 11.71 -1.61
C ASN A 36 9.94 11.05 -2.89
N ALA A 37 9.23 11.82 -3.71
CA ALA A 37 8.52 11.33 -4.90
C ALA A 37 9.40 10.90 -6.08
N MET A 38 10.67 11.33 -6.08
CA MET A 38 11.53 11.34 -7.27
C MET A 38 12.79 10.48 -7.13
N ALA A 39 12.94 9.79 -6.01
CA ALA A 39 13.93 8.74 -5.86
C ALA A 39 13.45 7.50 -6.64
N LEU A 40 13.18 7.67 -7.94
CA LEU A 40 12.62 6.66 -8.83
C LEU A 40 13.71 5.85 -9.53
N ARG A 41 14.94 6.38 -9.55
CA ARG A 41 16.12 5.75 -10.14
C ARG A 41 17.39 6.01 -9.33
N ASP A 42 18.41 5.22 -9.64
CA ASP A 42 19.81 5.44 -9.27
C ASP A 42 20.11 5.43 -7.77
N ALA A 43 21.18 6.13 -7.38
CA ALA A 43 21.69 6.18 -6.02
C ALA A 43 20.67 6.75 -5.02
N LEU A 44 19.81 7.69 -5.45
CA LEU A 44 18.78 8.27 -4.58
C LEU A 44 17.65 7.28 -4.30
N HIS A 45 17.18 6.53 -5.31
CA HIS A 45 16.23 5.42 -5.09
C HIS A 45 16.81 4.40 -4.12
N ARG A 46 18.05 3.96 -4.36
CA ARG A 46 18.73 2.99 -3.49
C ARG A 46 18.87 3.49 -2.06
N LYS A 47 19.26 4.75 -1.86
CA LYS A 47 19.37 5.37 -0.52
C LYS A 47 18.01 5.46 0.18
N LEU A 48 16.97 5.95 -0.50
CA LEU A 48 15.63 6.05 0.08
C LEU A 48 15.06 4.66 0.40
N ARG A 49 15.19 3.71 -0.53
CA ARG A 49 14.77 2.32 -0.33
C ARG A 49 15.52 1.67 0.83
N ALA A 50 16.83 1.89 0.94
CA ALA A 50 17.63 1.37 2.05
C ALA A 50 17.15 1.94 3.41
N ALA A 51 16.87 3.24 3.47
CA ALA A 51 16.35 3.87 4.68
C ALA A 51 14.96 3.34 5.06
N LEU A 52 14.05 3.20 4.09
CA LEU A 52 12.69 2.72 4.33
C LEU A 52 12.64 1.21 4.66
N ASN A 53 13.48 0.39 4.01
CA ASN A 53 13.51 -1.06 4.21
C ASN A 53 13.80 -1.48 5.66
N LEU A 54 14.42 -0.61 6.46
CA LEU A 54 14.62 -0.87 7.90
C LEU A 54 13.29 -1.10 8.62
N GLY A 55 12.24 -0.34 8.27
CA GLY A 55 10.89 -0.51 8.82
C GLY A 55 10.14 -1.74 8.28
N PHE A 56 10.67 -2.37 7.22
CA PHE A 56 10.10 -3.58 6.61
C PHE A 56 10.92 -4.83 6.92
N ALA A 57 11.90 -4.75 7.81
CA ALA A 57 12.67 -5.90 8.24
C ALA A 57 11.74 -6.92 8.94
N PRO A 58 11.94 -8.25 8.76
CA PRO A 58 11.04 -9.26 9.33
C PRO A 58 10.83 -9.13 10.85
N ALA A 59 11.86 -8.74 11.60
CA ALA A 59 11.77 -8.52 13.03
C ALA A 59 10.86 -7.34 13.40
N VAL A 60 10.93 -6.24 12.62
CA VAL A 60 10.10 -5.05 12.81
C VAL A 60 8.65 -5.35 12.43
N VAL A 61 8.44 -6.03 11.31
CA VAL A 61 7.09 -6.44 10.85
C VAL A 61 6.40 -7.35 11.87
N LYS A 62 7.13 -8.26 12.53
CA LYS A 62 6.59 -9.06 13.65
C LYS A 62 6.11 -8.19 14.81
N GLY A 63 6.78 -7.07 15.08
CA GLY A 63 6.37 -6.10 16.09
C GLY A 63 5.00 -5.47 15.80
N TYR A 64 4.62 -5.36 14.52
CA TYR A 64 3.33 -4.82 14.10
C TYR A 64 2.17 -5.82 14.18
N LEU A 65 2.43 -7.11 14.49
CA LEU A 65 1.41 -8.16 14.44
C LEU A 65 0.23 -7.85 15.35
N ALA A 66 0.47 -7.47 16.61
CA ALA A 66 -0.60 -7.15 17.56
C ALA A 66 -1.46 -5.97 17.09
N THR A 67 -0.83 -4.97 16.48
CA THR A 67 -1.50 -3.83 15.86
C THR A 67 -2.37 -4.27 14.69
N PHE A 68 -1.85 -5.08 13.78
CA PHE A 68 -2.60 -5.60 12.64
C PHE A 68 -3.78 -6.47 13.05
N GLU A 69 -3.61 -7.32 14.07
CA GLU A 69 -4.71 -8.11 14.61
C GLU A 69 -5.79 -7.24 15.26
N SER A 70 -5.41 -6.18 15.97
CA SER A 70 -6.36 -5.23 16.56
C SER A 70 -7.19 -4.53 15.48
N VAL A 71 -6.52 -4.03 14.44
CA VAL A 71 -7.17 -3.38 13.30
C VAL A 71 -8.07 -4.35 12.54
N ALA A 72 -7.62 -5.58 12.31
CA ALA A 72 -8.41 -6.62 11.65
C ALA A 72 -9.67 -6.97 12.45
N ARG A 73 -9.55 -7.13 13.78
CA ARG A 73 -10.71 -7.35 14.68
C ARG A 73 -11.69 -6.18 14.65
N GLY A 74 -11.20 -4.94 14.57
CA GLY A 74 -12.05 -3.76 14.42
C GLY A 74 -12.83 -3.77 13.11
N CYS A 75 -12.15 -4.10 12.00
CA CYS A 75 -12.74 -4.20 10.67
C CYS A 75 -13.84 -5.28 10.62
N THR A 76 -13.55 -6.49 11.11
CA THR A 76 -14.55 -7.57 11.14
C THR A 76 -15.74 -7.19 11.99
N THR A 77 -15.53 -6.57 13.15
CA THR A 77 -16.63 -6.08 14.01
C THR A 77 -17.51 -5.06 13.27
N GLN A 78 -16.94 -4.15 12.49
CA GLN A 78 -17.70 -3.18 11.70
C GLN A 78 -18.53 -3.85 10.60
N ILE A 79 -17.95 -4.81 9.90
CA ILE A 79 -18.64 -5.58 8.85
C ILE A 79 -19.78 -6.40 9.45
N THR A 80 -19.54 -7.10 10.57
CA THR A 80 -20.58 -7.87 11.26
C THR A 80 -21.70 -6.98 11.76
N LYS A 81 -21.38 -5.81 12.34
CA LYS A 81 -22.41 -4.83 12.72
C LYS A 81 -23.24 -4.38 11.53
N ALA A 82 -22.61 -4.10 10.38
CA ALA A 82 -23.33 -3.71 9.17
C ALA A 82 -24.32 -4.81 8.72
N LEU A 83 -23.86 -6.06 8.72
CA LEU A 83 -24.69 -7.24 8.41
C LEU A 83 -25.86 -7.42 9.40
N ASP A 84 -25.61 -7.18 10.69
CA ASP A 84 -26.62 -7.36 11.75
C ASP A 84 -27.60 -6.17 11.86
N SER A 85 -27.19 -4.98 11.40
CA SER A 85 -27.97 -3.73 11.50
C SER A 85 -28.97 -3.53 10.36
N GLU A 86 -28.82 -4.25 9.25
CA GLU A 86 -29.82 -4.24 8.18
C GLU A 86 -30.95 -5.19 8.55
N ASP A 87 -31.92 -4.65 9.30
CA ASP A 87 -33.20 -5.26 9.74
C ASP A 87 -33.68 -6.46 8.91
N GLY A 88 -33.22 -7.66 9.27
CA GLY A 88 -33.87 -8.94 8.97
C GLY A 88 -34.09 -9.31 7.49
N GLN A 89 -33.46 -8.65 6.51
CA GLN A 89 -33.58 -9.06 5.11
C GLN A 89 -32.47 -10.06 4.73
N GLU A 90 -32.88 -11.31 4.48
CA GLU A 90 -32.04 -12.27 3.77
C GLU A 90 -31.58 -11.64 2.43
N GLY A 91 -30.27 -11.36 2.32
CA GLY A 91 -29.67 -10.79 1.10
C GLY A 91 -29.00 -9.42 1.22
N SER A 92 -28.73 -8.92 2.43
CA SER A 92 -27.96 -7.69 2.64
C SER A 92 -26.64 -7.68 1.85
N VAL A 93 -26.43 -6.61 1.07
CA VAL A 93 -25.20 -6.37 0.29
C VAL A 93 -24.37 -5.32 1.01
N VAL A 94 -23.29 -5.75 1.66
CA VAL A 94 -22.38 -4.85 2.39
C VAL A 94 -21.24 -4.40 1.49
N ASN A 95 -21.04 -3.08 1.41
CA ASN A 95 -19.84 -2.50 0.80
C ASN A 95 -18.62 -2.71 1.70
N ILE A 96 -17.84 -3.77 1.45
CA ILE A 96 -16.63 -4.07 2.21
C ILE A 96 -15.45 -3.12 1.89
N ALA A 97 -15.50 -2.36 0.79
CA ALA A 97 -14.38 -1.54 0.36
C ALA A 97 -14.09 -0.40 1.35
N GLU A 98 -15.14 0.18 1.94
CA GLU A 98 -15.04 1.26 2.92
C GLU A 98 -14.40 0.82 4.26
N PRO A 99 -14.89 -0.24 4.95
CA PRO A 99 -14.27 -0.71 6.18
C PRO A 99 -12.84 -1.22 5.93
N LEU A 100 -12.58 -1.86 4.79
CA LEU A 100 -11.22 -2.30 4.43
C LEU A 100 -10.26 -1.12 4.19
N SER A 101 -10.72 -0.07 3.50
CA SER A 101 -9.89 1.12 3.25
C SER A 101 -9.55 1.83 4.57
N THR A 102 -10.53 1.97 5.45
CA THR A 102 -10.36 2.59 6.77
C THR A 102 -9.42 1.77 7.66
N ALA A 103 -9.59 0.45 7.69
CA ALA A 103 -8.70 -0.45 8.41
C ALA A 103 -7.27 -0.37 7.87
N THR A 104 -7.11 -0.38 6.55
CA THR A 104 -5.79 -0.28 5.89
C THR A 104 -5.07 1.02 6.26
N LEU A 105 -5.77 2.16 6.20
CA LEU A 105 -5.20 3.45 6.62
C LEU A 105 -4.85 3.48 8.10
N SER A 106 -5.67 2.84 8.95
CA SER A 106 -5.41 2.72 10.38
C SER A 106 -4.16 1.89 10.68
N ALA A 107 -3.98 0.76 9.99
CA ALA A 107 -2.79 -0.07 10.10
C ALA A 107 -1.52 0.69 9.68
N ILE A 108 -1.58 1.41 8.55
CA ILE A 108 -0.46 2.23 8.05
C ILE A 108 -0.12 3.36 9.04
N SER A 109 -1.13 4.06 9.58
CA SER A 109 -0.93 5.17 10.52
C SER A 109 -0.39 4.71 11.88
N GLN A 110 -0.69 3.49 12.30
CA GLN A 110 -0.19 2.98 13.59
C GLN A 110 1.21 2.40 13.45
N GLY A 111 1.53 1.76 12.31
CA GLY A 111 2.87 1.31 11.98
C GLY A 111 3.90 2.44 11.87
N SER A 112 3.48 3.68 11.60
CA SER A 112 4.38 4.85 11.56
C SER A 112 4.73 5.43 12.94
N ARG A 113 4.10 4.94 14.02
CA ARG A 113 4.31 5.43 15.41
C ARG A 113 5.08 4.45 16.30
N ALA A 114 5.40 3.27 15.79
CA ALA A 114 6.15 2.21 16.48
C ALA A 114 7.61 2.21 16.03
#